data_AF-A0A956D1H0-F1
#
_entry.id   AF-A0A956D1H0-F1
#
_cell.length_a   1.000
_cell.length_b   1.000
_cell.length_c   1.000
_cell.angle_alpha   90.00
_cell.angle_beta   90.00
_cell.angle_gamma   90.00
#
_symmetry.space_group_name_H-M   'P 1'
#
loop_
_entity.id
_entity.type
_entity.pdbx_description
1 polymer ?
#
loop_
_entity_poly.entity_id
_entity_poly.type
_entity_poly.pdbx_seq_one_letter_code
_entity_poly.pdbx_strand_id
1 'polypeptide(L)' 'RIECSSQHPLGSIQMGATASASGVDPDGKLWDTDNVFVCDGSVIPTSLGVNPQLTIMAMATRIAQKLRARFRSMPGR' A
#
# COMPACT_ATOMS: atom_id res chain seq x y z
N ARG A 1 -31.43 15.81 0.57
CA ARG A 1 -30.03 15.49 0.20
C ARG A 1 -29.78 14.07 0.72
N ILE A 2 -29.38 13.12 -0.13
CA ILE A 2 -29.00 11.78 0.34
C ILE A 2 -27.51 11.86 0.68
N GLU A 3 -27.16 11.63 1.94
CA GLU A 3 -25.76 11.47 2.35
C GLU A 3 -25.37 10.01 2.21
N CYS A 4 -24.27 9.77 1.49
CA CYS A 4 -23.67 8.45 1.34
C CYS A 4 -22.32 8.48 2.07
N SER A 5 -22.17 7.64 3.10
CA SER A 5 -20.95 7.54 3.91
C SER A 5 -20.47 6.09 3.97
N SER A 6 -19.15 5.90 4.04
CA SER A 6 -18.51 4.60 4.23
C SER A 6 -17.53 4.70 5.39
N GLN A 7 -17.48 3.65 6.22
CA GLN A 7 -16.56 3.57 7.36
C GLN A 7 -15.22 2.91 6.98
N HIS A 8 -15.11 2.31 5.80
CA HIS A 8 -13.90 1.63 5.32
C HIS A 8 -13.51 2.08 3.90
N PRO A 9 -13.22 3.37 3.67
CA PRO A 9 -12.61 3.78 2.41
C PRO A 9 -11.22 3.16 2.27
N LEU A 10 -10.98 2.48 1.15
CA LEU A 10 -9.71 1.83 0.80
C LEU A 10 -9.34 2.20 -0.64
N GLY A 11 -8.10 1.95 -1.03
CA GLY A 11 -7.72 2.01 -2.45
C GLY A 11 -7.49 3.41 -3.02
N SER A 12 -7.29 4.42 -2.18
CA SER A 12 -6.96 5.79 -2.64
C SER A 12 -5.62 5.88 -3.39
N ILE A 13 -4.69 4.95 -3.12
CA ILE A 13 -3.41 4.83 -3.82
C ILE A 13 -3.15 3.34 -4.06
N GLN A 14 -3.83 2.77 -5.05
CA GLN A 14 -3.85 1.34 -5.28
C GLN A 14 -2.44 0.79 -5.55
N MET A 15 -2.15 -0.38 -4.99
CA MET A 15 -1.00 -1.20 -5.35
C MET A 15 -1.27 -1.98 -6.64
N GLY A 16 -0.26 -2.11 -7.49
CA GLY A 16 -0.40 -2.83 -8.74
C GLY A 16 0.92 -3.13 -9.44
N ALA A 17 0.82 -3.79 -10.59
CA ALA A 17 1.98 -4.31 -11.30
C ALA A 17 2.67 -3.27 -12.22
N THR A 18 1.98 -2.18 -12.58
CA THR A 18 2.50 -1.16 -13.50
C THR A 18 2.14 0.25 -13.06
N ALA A 19 3.04 1.21 -13.31
CA ALA A 19 2.83 2.63 -12.99
C ALA A 19 1.61 3.24 -13.70
N SER A 20 1.24 2.72 -14.87
CA SER A 20 0.07 3.18 -15.62
C SER A 20 -1.26 2.81 -14.98
N ALA A 21 -1.27 1.85 -14.05
CA ALA A 21 -2.48 1.28 -13.45
C ALA A 21 -2.48 1.33 -11.92
N SER A 22 -1.45 1.89 -11.28
CA SER A 22 -1.33 1.90 -9.82
C SER A 22 -0.51 3.07 -9.31
N GLY A 23 -0.76 3.48 -8.06
CA GLY A 23 0.03 4.53 -7.40
C GLY A 23 1.32 4.01 -6.78
N VAL A 24 1.32 2.75 -6.34
CA VAL A 24 2.51 2.07 -5.80
C VAL A 24 2.79 0.75 -6.52
N ASP A 25 4.05 0.34 -6.47
CA ASP A 25 4.51 -0.96 -6.92
C ASP A 25 4.04 -2.09 -5.95
N PRO A 26 4.26 -3.38 -6.30
CA PRO A 26 3.85 -4.50 -5.46
C PRO A 26 4.53 -4.60 -4.08
N ASP A 27 5.52 -3.76 -3.78
CA ASP A 27 6.17 -3.69 -2.47
C ASP A 27 5.83 -2.38 -1.74
N GLY A 28 4.86 -1.61 -2.24
CA GLY A 28 4.31 -0.42 -1.60
C GLY A 28 5.09 0.87 -1.86
N LYS A 29 6.08 0.85 -2.76
CA LYS A 29 6.89 2.04 -3.12
C LYS A 29 6.15 2.88 -4.16
N LEU A 30 6.16 4.20 -4.01
CA LEU A 30 5.72 5.08 -5.12
C LEU A 30 6.67 4.91 -6.32
N TRP A 31 6.08 4.85 -7.52
CA TRP A 31 6.83 4.62 -8.76
C TRP A 31 7.94 5.63 -8.99
N ASP A 32 7.64 6.92 -8.80
CA ASP A 32 8.54 8.05 -9.11
C ASP A 32 9.42 8.48 -7.93
N THR A 33 9.63 7.61 -6.94
CA THR A 33 10.47 7.90 -5.77
C THR A 33 11.42 6.77 -5.44
N ASP A 34 12.53 7.08 -4.79
CA ASP A 34 13.51 6.07 -4.37
C ASP A 34 13.22 5.47 -2.99
N ASN A 35 12.54 6.21 -2.13
CA ASN A 35 12.45 5.91 -0.69
C ASN A 35 11.10 6.28 -0.04
N VAL A 36 10.03 6.48 -0.81
CA VAL A 36 8.68 6.76 -0.27
C VAL A 36 7.77 5.55 -0.44
N PHE A 37 7.14 5.13 0.66
CA PHE A 37 6.30 3.93 0.75
C PHE A 37 4.96 4.25 1.39
N VAL A 38 3.91 3.59 0.92
CA VAL A 38 2.55 3.67 1.48
C VAL A 38 2.20 2.33 2.12
N CYS A 39 1.81 2.34 3.41
CA CYS A 39 1.67 1.11 4.20
C CYS A 39 0.30 0.98 4.90
N ASP A 40 -0.74 1.68 4.44
CA ASP A 40 -2.06 1.70 5.05
C ASP A 40 -3.16 1.14 4.12
N GLY A 41 -4.44 1.35 4.45
CA GLY A 41 -5.55 0.88 3.62
C GLY A 41 -5.61 1.45 2.20
N SER A 42 -4.85 2.52 1.91
CA SER A 42 -4.78 3.14 0.59
C SER A 42 -4.29 2.17 -0.48
N VAL A 43 -3.41 1.23 -0.11
CA VAL A 43 -2.81 0.28 -1.07
C VAL A 43 -3.71 -0.89 -1.42
N ILE A 44 -4.80 -1.10 -0.68
CA ILE A 44 -5.73 -2.21 -0.91
C ILE A 44 -6.67 -1.83 -2.07
N PRO A 45 -6.57 -2.48 -3.25
CA PRO A 45 -7.17 -1.97 -4.49
C PRO A 45 -8.69 -2.01 -4.51
N THR A 46 -9.33 -2.79 -3.63
CA THR A 46 -10.77 -2.99 -3.62
C THR A 46 -11.28 -3.13 -2.19
N SER A 47 -12.55 -2.81 -1.98
CA SER A 47 -13.23 -3.15 -0.74
C SER A 47 -13.15 -4.65 -0.47
N LEU A 48 -12.95 -5.02 0.78
CA LEU A 48 -12.84 -6.41 1.22
C LEU A 48 -14.19 -7.01 1.62
N GLY A 49 -15.24 -6.19 1.75
CA GLY A 49 -16.55 -6.63 2.25
C GLY A 49 -16.58 -7.03 3.73
N VAL A 50 -15.43 -7.00 4.40
CA VAL A 50 -15.22 -7.34 5.82
C VAL A 50 -14.38 -6.25 6.49
N ASN A 51 -14.21 -6.33 7.81
CA ASN A 51 -13.35 -5.41 8.54
C ASN A 51 -11.90 -5.50 8.00
N PRO A 52 -11.31 -4.37 7.51
CA PRO A 52 -10.01 -4.39 6.86
C PRO A 52 -8.83 -4.39 7.83
N GLN A 53 -9.04 -4.26 9.15
CA GLN A 53 -7.98 -4.04 10.14
C GLN A 53 -6.83 -5.05 10.02
N LEU A 54 -7.14 -6.35 10.04
CA LEU A 54 -6.10 -7.39 9.96
C LEU A 54 -5.39 -7.39 8.61
N THR A 55 -6.12 -7.13 7.51
CA THR A 55 -5.53 -7.05 6.17
C THR A 55 -4.59 -5.85 6.05
N ILE A 56 -4.96 -4.69 6.61
CA ILE A 56 -4.10 -3.50 6.65
C ILE A 56 -2.83 -3.80 7.46
N MET A 57 -2.97 -4.37 8.67
CA MET A 57 -1.81 -4.71 9.51
C MET A 57 -0.89 -5.73 8.83
N ALA A 58 -1.45 -6.75 8.17
CA ALA A 58 -0.68 -7.74 7.42
C ALA A 58 0.06 -7.10 6.24
N MET A 59 -0.59 -6.23 5.48
CA MET A 59 0.01 -5.55 4.34
C MET A 59 1.13 -4.59 4.78
N ALA A 60 0.88 -3.78 5.81
CA ALA A 60 1.88 -2.91 6.42
C ALA A 60 3.13 -3.69 6.86
N THR A 61 2.91 -4.84 7.51
CA THR A 61 4.00 -5.73 7.96
C THR A 61 4.79 -6.28 6.78
N ARG A 62 4.12 -6.73 5.71
CA ARG A 62 4.78 -7.23 4.49
C ARG A 62 5.65 -6.15 3.86
N ILE A 63 5.13 -4.93 3.72
CA ILE A 63 5.87 -3.80 3.14
C ILE A 63 7.08 -3.45 4.00
N ALA A 64 6.93 -3.41 5.33
CA ALA A 64 8.04 -3.17 6.23
C ALA A 64 9.14 -4.24 6.11
N GLN A 65 8.79 -5.52 5.92
CA GLN A 65 9.75 -6.61 5.69
C GLN A 65 10.51 -6.42 4.36
N LYS A 66 9.81 -6.03 3.29
CA LYS A 66 10.41 -5.74 1.98
C LYS A 66 11.36 -4.54 2.04
N LEU A 67 10.92 -3.48 2.71
CA LEU A 67 11.74 -2.29 2.96
C LEU A 67 13.00 -2.65 3.75
N ARG A 68 12.88 -3.45 4.82
CA ARG A 68 14.02 -3.94 5.60
C ARG A 68 15.00 -4.72 4.72
N ALA A 69 14.51 -5.60 3.84
CA ALA A 69 15.37 -6.36 2.94
C ALA A 69 16.13 -5.45 1.96
N ARG A 70 15.43 -4.48 1.35
CA ARG A 70 16.02 -3.48 0.46
C ARG A 70 17.09 -2.62 1.14
N PHE A 71 16.83 -2.18 2.37
CA PHE A 71 17.81 -1.42 3.16
C PHE A 71 19.08 -2.21 3.48
N ARG A 72 18.99 -3.54 3.63
CA ARG A 72 20.17 -4.40 3.86
C ARG A 72 20.99 -4.63 2.60
N SER A 73 20.40 -4.45 1.42
CA SER A 73 21.08 -4.64 0.13
C SER A 73 21.61 -3.34 -0.49
N MET A 74 21.43 -2.18 0.16
CA MET A 74 21.93 -0.90 -0.36
C MET A 74 23.46 -0.80 -0.18
N PRO A 75 24.20 -0.39 -1.23
CA PRO A 75 25.65 -0.18 -1.13
C PRO A 75 25.99 0.91 -0.10
N GLY A 76 27.05 0.70 0.68
CA GLY A 76 27.51 1.65 1.70
C GLY A 76 26.85 1.49 3.07
N ARG A 77 26.16 0.37 3.31
CA ARG A 77 25.74 -0.14 4.63
C ARG A 77 26.42 -1.45 4.95
#